data_AF-L9VJR8-F1
#
_entry.id   AF-L9VJR8-F1
#
_cell.length_a   1.000
_cell.length_b   1.000
_cell.length_c   1.000
_cell.angle_alpha   90.00
_cell.angle_beta   90.00
_cell.angle_gamma   90.00
#
_symmetry.space_group_name_H-M   'P 1'
#
loop_
_entity.id
_entity.type
_entity.pdbx_description
1 polymer ?
#
loop_
_entity_poly.entity_id
_entity_poly.type
_entity_poly.pdbx_seq_one_letter_code
_entity_poly.pdbx_strand_id
1 'polypeptide(L)'
;MYENTIGRPERDPFETLIGVLAAADRYDILLLVVPVAFAVALVAASISSVSLVQAMLVAAVVGVAVVVDACYWNPPVDQGS
;
A
#
# COMPACT_ATOMS: atom_id res chain seq x y z
N MET A 1 19.97 19.27 41.99
CA MET A 1 20.18 18.12 41.09
C MET A 1 19.56 18.53 39.76
N TYR A 2 20.37 18.86 38.76
CA TYR A 2 19.88 19.30 37.45
C TYR A 2 19.60 18.04 36.63
N GLU A 3 18.32 17.68 36.49
CA GLU A 3 17.90 16.62 35.59
C GLU A 3 17.88 17.19 34.16
N ASN A 4 18.89 16.86 33.37
CA ASN A 4 18.82 16.98 31.92
C ASN A 4 17.84 15.90 31.43
N THR A 5 16.60 16.28 31.15
CA THR A 5 15.67 15.47 30.36
C THR A 5 16.25 15.32 28.96
N ILE A 6 16.98 14.23 28.77
CA ILE A 6 17.52 13.74 27.51
C ILE A 6 16.38 13.80 26.48
N GLY A 7 16.57 14.64 25.46
CA GLY A 7 15.64 14.76 24.35
C GLY A 7 15.37 13.39 23.77
N ARG A 8 14.08 13.06 23.63
CA ARG A 8 13.63 11.89 22.88
C ARG A 8 14.38 11.90 21.54
N PRO A 9 15.18 10.86 21.20
CA PRO A 9 15.88 10.85 19.93
C PRO A 9 14.80 11.01 18.85
N GLU A 10 14.92 12.06 18.06
CA GLU A 10 14.07 12.32 16.91
C GLU A 10 14.27 11.12 15.99
N ARG A 11 13.30 10.19 16.01
CA ARG A 11 13.39 8.94 15.26
C ARG A 11 13.36 9.34 13.80
N ASP A 12 14.37 8.93 13.03
CA ASP A 12 14.49 9.33 11.64
C ASP A 12 13.18 8.97 10.90
N PRO A 13 12.59 9.90 10.13
CA PRO A 13 11.34 9.64 9.40
C PRO A 13 11.46 8.42 8.47
N PHE A 14 12.64 8.17 7.90
CA PHE A 14 12.90 6.98 7.09
C PHE A 14 12.92 5.71 7.94
N GLU A 15 13.52 5.76 9.12
CA GLU A 15 13.56 4.60 10.02
C GLU A 15 12.17 4.26 10.56
N THR A 16 11.32 5.27 10.74
CA THR A 16 9.89 5.10 11.05
C THR A 16 9.14 4.47 9.87
N LEU A 17 9.36 4.95 8.64
CA LEU A 17 8.73 4.41 7.44
C LEU A 17 9.13 2.94 7.21
N ILE A 18 10.42 2.62 7.35
CA ILE A 18 10.93 1.25 7.25
C ILE A 18 10.33 0.39 8.35
N GLY A 19 10.16 0.90 9.58
CA GLY A 19 9.48 0.19 10.65
C GLY A 19 8.03 -0.15 10.31
N VAL A 20 7.28 0.77 9.70
CA VAL A 20 5.90 0.52 9.23
C VAL A 20 5.90 -0.49 8.09
N LEU A 21 6.81 -0.36 7.12
CA LEU A 21 6.90 -1.28 5.98
C LEU A 21 7.34 -2.69 6.41
N ALA A 22 8.18 -2.81 7.44
CA ALA A 22 8.61 -4.07 8.02
C ALA A 22 7.52 -4.72 8.87
N ALA A 23 6.60 -3.94 9.44
CA ALA A 23 5.42 -4.42 10.16
C ALA A 23 4.23 -4.72 9.24
N ALA A 24 4.30 -4.33 7.96
CA ALA A 24 3.24 -4.53 6.99
C ALA A 24 3.03 -6.03 6.72
N ASP A 25 1.78 -6.47 6.80
CA ASP A 25 1.42 -7.86 6.52
C ASP A 25 1.08 -8.04 5.03
N ARG A 26 0.91 -9.29 4.59
CA ARG A 26 0.50 -9.66 3.23
C ARG A 26 -0.72 -8.86 2.74
N TYR A 27 -1.66 -8.57 3.63
CA TYR A 27 -2.88 -7.81 3.28
C TYR A 27 -2.61 -6.32 3.05
N ASP A 28 -1.65 -5.72 3.75
CA ASP A 28 -1.23 -4.34 3.52
C ASP A 28 -0.56 -4.19 2.15
N ILE A 29 0.23 -5.20 1.76
CA ILE A 29 0.84 -5.27 0.44
C ILE A 29 -0.24 -5.40 -0.65
N LEU A 30 -1.23 -6.28 -0.46
CA LEU A 30 -2.35 -6.39 -1.40
C LEU A 30 -3.14 -5.08 -1.51
N LEU A 31 -3.38 -4.38 -0.40
CA LEU A 31 -4.04 -3.08 -0.41
C LEU A 31 -3.22 -2.04 -1.17
N LEU A 32 -1.89 -2.08 -1.08
CA LEU A 32 -0.97 -1.20 -1.82
C LEU A 32 -0.97 -1.48 -3.33
N VAL A 33 -1.29 -2.69 -3.79
CA VAL A 33 -1.39 -3.02 -5.22
C VAL A 33 -2.46 -2.16 -5.92
N VAL A 34 -3.56 -1.84 -5.23
CA VAL A 34 -4.67 -1.06 -5.82
C VAL A 34 -4.21 0.33 -6.26
N PRO A 35 -3.72 1.23 -5.38
CA PRO A 35 -3.27 2.56 -5.78
C PRO A 35 -2.09 2.49 -6.77
N VAL A 36 -1.20 1.50 -6.64
CA VAL A 36 -0.10 1.30 -7.59
C VAL A 36 -0.63 0.97 -9.00
N ALA A 37 -1.64 0.10 -9.13
CA ALA A 37 -2.24 -0.23 -10.41
C ALA A 37 -2.85 1.01 -11.10
N PHE A 38 -3.53 1.88 -10.34
CA PHE A 38 -4.05 3.14 -10.87
C PHE A 38 -2.93 4.11 -11.28
N ALA A 39 -1.86 4.23 -10.48
CA ALA A 39 -0.71 5.06 -10.85
C ALA A 39 -0.04 4.56 -12.13
N VAL A 40 0.16 3.25 -12.27
CA VAL A 40 0.72 2.62 -13.48
C VAL A 40 -0.19 2.87 -14.68
N ALA A 41 -1.51 2.70 -14.53
CA ALA A 41 -2.45 2.96 -15.61
C ALA A 41 -2.48 4.44 -16.03
N LEU A 42 -2.32 5.37 -15.09
CA LEU A 42 -2.22 6.80 -15.39
C LEU A 42 -0.94 7.11 -16.17
N VAL A 43 0.21 6.58 -15.74
CA VAL A 43 1.48 6.74 -16.45
C VAL A 43 1.37 6.13 -17.85
N ALA A 44 0.81 4.93 -17.97
CA ALA A 44 0.59 4.26 -19.25
C ALA A 44 -0.31 5.08 -20.18
N ALA A 45 -1.42 5.62 -19.70
CA ALA A 45 -2.31 6.49 -20.48
C ALA A 45 -1.64 7.81 -20.87
N SER A 46 -0.65 8.27 -20.10
CA SER A 46 0.07 9.53 -20.36
C SER A 46 1.15 9.37 -21.44
N ILE A 47 1.78 8.19 -21.51
CA ILE A 47 2.86 7.90 -22.48
C ILE A 47 2.38 7.12 -23.71
N SER A 48 1.15 6.62 -23.69
CA SER A 48 0.51 5.94 -24.82
C SER A 48 -0.68 6.75 -25.33
N SER A 49 -1.15 6.46 -26.54
CA SER A 49 -2.38 7.07 -27.08
C SER A 49 -3.66 6.35 -26.61
N VAL A 50 -3.58 5.56 -25.54
CA VAL A 50 -4.74 4.82 -25.00
C VAL A 50 -5.64 5.80 -24.26
N SER A 51 -6.96 5.63 -24.42
CA SER A 51 -7.94 6.41 -23.69
C SER A 51 -7.74 6.26 -22.18
N LEU A 52 -7.69 7.38 -21.46
CA LEU A 52 -7.58 7.39 -19.99
C LEU A 52 -8.69 6.55 -19.35
N VAL A 53 -9.92 6.63 -19.86
CA VAL A 53 -11.06 5.85 -19.35
C VAL A 53 -10.79 4.36 -19.50
N GLN A 54 -10.24 3.93 -20.64
CA GLN A 54 -9.92 2.52 -20.88
C GLN A 54 -8.80 2.04 -19.95
N ALA A 55 -7.74 2.83 -19.75
CA ALA A 55 -6.65 2.49 -18.84
C ALA A 55 -7.13 2.39 -17.38
N MET A 56 -7.95 3.35 -16.93
CA MET A 56 -8.54 3.34 -15.60
C MET A 56 -9.50 2.16 -15.39
N LEU A 57 -10.23 1.75 -16.43
CA LEU A 57 -11.11 0.59 -16.36
C LEU A 57 -10.31 -0.70 -16.11
N VAL A 58 -9.17 -0.87 -16.78
CA VAL A 58 -8.27 -2.02 -16.53
C VAL A 58 -7.75 -2.00 -15.09
N ALA A 59 -7.30 -0.85 -14.59
CA ALA A 59 -6.86 -0.72 -13.21
C ALA A 59 -7.98 -1.03 -12.20
N ALA A 60 -9.22 -0.60 -12.48
CA ALA A 60 -10.37 -0.90 -11.66
C ALA A 60 -10.68 -2.40 -11.60
N VAL A 61 -10.60 -3.11 -12.73
CA VAL A 61 -10.77 -4.57 -12.77
C VAL A 61 -9.71 -5.27 -11.91
N VAL A 62 -8.45 -4.84 -12.00
CA VAL A 62 -7.37 -5.37 -11.14
C VAL A 62 -7.66 -5.10 -9.67
N GLY A 63 -8.08 -3.88 -9.32
CA GLY A 63 -8.45 -3.53 -7.95
C GLY A 63 -9.58 -4.41 -7.40
N VAL A 64 -10.63 -4.66 -8.19
CA VAL A 64 -11.72 -5.59 -7.81
C VAL A 64 -11.19 -7.00 -7.60
N ALA A 65 -10.34 -7.52 -8.50
CA ALA A 65 -9.78 -8.86 -8.36
C ALA A 65 -8.94 -9.00 -7.07
N VAL A 66 -8.15 -7.98 -6.72
CA VAL A 66 -7.37 -7.94 -5.47
C VAL A 66 -8.28 -7.95 -4.24
N VAL A 67 -9.35 -7.15 -4.24
CA VAL A 67 -10.33 -7.13 -3.14
C VAL A 67 -11.02 -8.49 -3.02
N VAL A 68 -11.40 -9.10 -4.14
CA VAL A 68 -12.03 -10.43 -4.14
C VAL A 68 -11.08 -11.49 -3.56
N ASP A 69 -9.81 -11.47 -3.98
CA ASP A 69 -8.80 -12.39 -3.45
C ASP A 69 -8.59 -12.21 -1.94
N ALA A 70 -8.34 -10.97 -1.51
CA ALA A 70 -8.04 -10.64 -0.12
C ALA A 70 -9.23 -10.90 0.83
N CYS A 71 -10.46 -10.63 0.39
CA CYS A 71 -11.65 -10.73 1.25
C CYS A 71 -12.36 -12.08 1.19
N TYR A 72 -12.29 -12.79 0.05
CA TYR A 72 -13.11 -14.00 -0.17
C TYR A 72 -12.30 -15.25 -0.46
N TRP A 73 -11.18 -15.16 -1.20
CA TRP A 73 -10.40 -16.34 -1.56
C TRP A 73 -9.38 -16.71 -0.49
N ASN A 74 -8.65 -15.73 0.02
CA ASN A 74 -7.64 -15.90 1.04
C ASN A 74 -7.91 -14.93 2.20
N PRO A 75 -9.05 -15.07 2.90
CA PRO A 75 -9.40 -14.17 3.99
C PRO A 75 -8.36 -14.26 5.11
N PRO A 76 -8.11 -13.15 5.85
CA PRO A 76 -7.28 -13.17 7.03
C PRO A 76 -7.84 -14.18 8.02
N VAL A 77 -7.12 -15.28 8.19
CA VAL A 77 -7.36 -16.21 9.29
C VAL A 77 -6.84 -15.49 10.51
N ASP A 78 -7.75 -15.04 11.38
CA ASP A 78 -7.39 -14.50 12.68
C ASP A 78 -6.39 -15.46 13.35
N GLN A 79 -5.15 -15.02 13.52
CA GLN A 79 -4.14 -15.77 14.27
C GLN A 79 -4.28 -15.53 15.77
N GLY A 80 -5.50 -15.21 16.24
CA GLY A 80 -5.83 -15.05 17.64
C GLY A 80 -5.34 -16.22 18.48
N SER A 81 -4.23 -15.97 19.18
CA SER A 81 -3.82 -16.63 20.43
C SER A 81 -3.09 -15.65 21.31
#